data_AF-A0A2W5TDL4-F1
#
_entry.id   AF-A0A2W5TDL4-F1
#
_cell.length_a   1.000
_cell.length_b   1.000
_cell.length_c   1.000
_cell.angle_alpha   90.00
_cell.angle_beta   90.00
_cell.angle_gamma   90.00
#
_symmetry.space_group_name_H-M   'P 1'
#
loop_
_entity.id
_entity.type
_entity.pdbx_description
1 polymer ?
#
loop_
_entity_poly.entity_id
_entity_poly.type
_entity_poly.pdbx_seq_one_letter_code
_entity_poly.pdbx_strand_id
1 'polypeptide(L)' 'MTEITSPEIRELLNSIEIIVTRPAKATARELQLAPALFAKLMNCRTGGVIQIKTMIDGKEINFEVVE' A
#
# COMPACT_ATOMS: atom_id res chain seq x y z
N MET A 1 7.94 2.97 -16.20
CA MET A 1 8.01 1.87 -15.21
C MET A 1 7.81 2.54 -13.86
N THR A 2 6.80 2.16 -13.08
CA THR A 2 6.56 2.81 -11.78
C THR A 2 7.64 2.34 -10.82
N GLU A 3 8.64 3.18 -10.55
CA GLU A 3 9.73 2.85 -9.62
C GLU A 3 9.27 3.09 -8.18
N ILE A 4 9.58 2.15 -7.29
CA ILE A 4 9.38 2.30 -5.84
C ILE A 4 10.73 2.57 -5.17
N THR A 5 10.76 3.55 -4.29
CA THR A 5 11.97 4.00 -3.60
C THR A 5 12.16 3.29 -2.25
N SER A 6 13.40 3.27 -1.74
CA SER A 6 13.68 2.68 -0.42
C SER A 6 12.90 3.35 0.73
N PRO A 7 12.70 4.69 0.76
CA PRO A 7 11.82 5.32 1.75
C PRO A 7 10.37 4.81 1.69
N GLU A 8 9.80 4.67 0.50
CA GLU A 8 8.44 4.16 0.32
C GLU A 8 8.30 2.71 0.81
N ILE A 9 9.30 1.86 0.55
CA ILE A 9 9.30 0.50 1.10
C ILE A 9 9.32 0.55 2.64
N ARG A 10 10.08 1.47 3.24
CA ARG A 10 10.10 1.63 4.70
C ARG A 10 8.74 2.11 5.24
N GLU A 11 8.10 3.06 4.57
CA GLU A 11 6.76 3.53 4.96
C GLU A 11 5.71 2.43 4.85
N LEU A 12 5.79 1.60 3.81
CA LEU A 12 4.95 0.41 3.66
C LEU A 12 5.13 -0.55 4.84
N LEU A 13 6.37 -0.92 5.16
CA LEU A 13 6.66 -1.85 6.25
C LEU A 13 6.19 -1.31 7.60
N ASN A 14 6.43 -0.03 7.88
CA ASN A 14 5.96 0.62 9.11
C ASN A 14 4.43 0.64 9.20
N SER A 15 3.74 0.95 8.10
CA SER A 15 2.27 0.97 8.05
C SER A 15 1.70 -0.43 8.30
N ILE A 16 2.26 -1.46 7.65
CA ILE A 16 1.86 -2.86 7.87
C ILE A 16 2.11 -3.29 9.33
N GLU A 17 3.27 -2.94 9.90
CA GLU A 17 3.58 -3.27 11.29
C GLU A 17 2.54 -2.67 12.25
N ILE A 18 2.18 -1.39 12.09
CA ILE A 18 1.17 -0.73 12.93
C ILE A 18 -0.18 -1.44 12.80
N ILE A 19 -0.62 -1.72 11.56
CA ILE A 19 -1.91 -2.38 11.30
C ILE A 19 -1.96 -3.76 11.95
N VAL A 20 -0.91 -4.57 11.81
CA VAL A 20 -0.91 -5.97 12.24
C VAL A 20 -0.64 -6.12 13.74
N THR A 21 0.26 -5.31 14.30
CA THR A 21 0.72 -5.48 15.69
C THR A 21 0.02 -4.55 16.68
N ARG A 22 -0.46 -3.39 16.22
CA ARG A 22 -1.05 -2.33 17.06
C ARG A 22 -2.29 -1.72 16.37
N PRO A 23 -3.30 -2.52 15.99
CA PRO A 23 -4.43 -2.06 15.17
C PRO A 23 -5.19 -0.88 15.80
N ALA A 24 -5.26 -0.80 17.14
CA ALA A 24 -5.89 0.33 17.84
C ALA A 24 -5.18 1.69 17.62
N LYS A 25 -3.94 1.67 17.14
CA LYS A 25 -3.15 2.87 16.79
C LYS A 25 -3.14 3.16 15.29
N ALA A 26 -3.70 2.29 14.46
CA ALA A 26 -3.75 2.51 13.03
C ALA A 26 -4.66 3.69 12.73
N THR A 27 -4.14 4.69 12.02
CA THR A 27 -4.91 5.83 11.55
C THR A 27 -5.37 5.59 10.10
N ALA A 28 -6.23 6.47 9.60
CA ALA A 28 -6.63 6.45 8.19
C ALA A 28 -5.40 6.49 7.25
N ARG A 29 -4.31 7.15 7.66
CA ARG A 29 -3.09 7.25 6.86
C ARG A 29 -2.46 5.88 6.62
N GLU A 30 -2.22 5.08 7.67
CA GLU A 30 -1.60 3.75 7.51
C GLU A 30 -2.49 2.83 6.67
N LEU A 31 -3.80 2.88 6.90
CA LEU A 31 -4.78 2.07 6.18
C LEU A 31 -4.87 2.40 4.68
N GLN A 32 -4.51 3.63 4.28
CA GLN A 32 -4.46 4.06 2.88
C GLN A 32 -3.08 3.83 2.27
N LEU A 33 -2.01 4.13 3.00
CA LEU A 33 -0.63 3.99 2.50
C LEU A 33 -0.25 2.54 2.26
N ALA A 34 -0.61 1.63 3.17
CA ALA A 34 -0.25 0.22 3.03
C ALA A 34 -0.74 -0.40 1.70
N PRO A 35 -2.03 -0.33 1.31
CA PRO A 35 -2.47 -0.86 0.03
C PRO A 35 -1.89 -0.11 -1.18
N ALA A 36 -1.75 1.21 -1.10
CA ALA A 36 -1.20 2.02 -2.20
C ALA A 36 0.26 1.66 -2.52
N LEU A 37 1.10 1.65 -1.49
CA LEU A 37 2.52 1.31 -1.60
C LEU A 37 2.74 -0.17 -1.94
N PHE A 38 1.87 -1.06 -1.45
CA PHE A 38 1.92 -2.47 -1.83
C PHE A 38 1.58 -2.68 -3.31
N ALA A 39 0.55 -2.00 -3.83
CA ALA A 39 0.22 -2.02 -5.25
C ALA A 39 1.38 -1.48 -6.10
N LYS A 40 2.01 -0.36 -5.66
CA LYS A 40 3.21 0.20 -6.30
C LYS A 40 4.37 -0.79 -6.32
N LEU A 41 4.65 -1.46 -5.20
CA LEU A 41 5.69 -2.48 -5.09
C LEU A 41 5.44 -3.65 -6.05
N MET A 42 4.22 -4.18 -6.07
CA MET A 42 3.85 -5.31 -6.92
C MET A 42 3.97 -4.95 -8.40
N ASN A 43 3.51 -3.76 -8.79
CA ASN A 43 3.69 -3.27 -10.16
C ASN A 43 5.17 -3.15 -10.53
N CYS A 44 5.99 -2.54 -9.66
CA CYS A 44 7.43 -2.40 -9.86
C CYS A 44 8.15 -3.76 -10.02
N ARG A 45 7.77 -4.78 -9.26
CA ARG A 45 8.43 -6.11 -9.29
C ARG A 45 7.96 -7.00 -10.42
N THR A 46 6.74 -6.81 -10.90
CA THR A 46 6.12 -7.69 -11.89
C THR A 46 6.04 -7.06 -13.28
N GLY A 47 6.47 -5.80 -13.43
CA GLY A 47 6.31 -5.06 -14.68
C GLY A 47 4.84 -4.89 -15.09
N GLY A 48 3.93 -4.83 -14.10
CA GLY A 48 2.49 -4.73 -14.33
C GLY A 48 1.79 -6.04 -14.71
N VAL A 49 2.48 -7.19 -14.68
CA VAL A 49 1.88 -8.50 -14.95
C VAL A 49 0.89 -8.92 -13.86
N ILE A 50 1.11 -8.49 -12.62
CA ILE A 50 0.20 -8.73 -11.49
C ILE A 50 -0.45 -7.40 -11.08
N GLN A 51 -1.78 -7.40 -11.06
CA GLN A 51 -2.57 -6.28 -10.56
C GLN A 51 -3.10 -6.61 -9.17
N ILE A 52 -2.83 -5.73 -8.20
CA ILE A 52 -3.45 -5.77 -6.88
C ILE A 52 -4.61 -4.77 -6.88
N LYS A 53 -5.78 -5.22 -6.43
CA LYS A 53 -6.97 -4.37 -6.23
C LYS A 53 -7.38 -4.38 -4.78
N THR A 54 -7.71 -3.22 -4.24
CA THR A 54 -8.26 -3.12 -2.88
C THR A 54 -9.77 -3.05 -2.96
N MET A 55 -10.44 -3.89 -2.17
CA MET A 55 -11.90 -3.97 -2.14
C MET A 55 -12.39 -3.61 -0.72
N ILE A 56 -13.29 -2.64 -0.61
CA ILE A 56 -13.97 -2.28 0.64
C ILE A 56 -15.47 -2.40 0.39
N ASP A 57 -16.16 -3.19 1.21
CA ASP A 57 -17.60 -3.48 1.07
C ASP A 57 -18.00 -3.92 -0.35
N GLY A 58 -17.15 -4.74 -0.98
CA GLY A 58 -17.35 -5.23 -2.35
C GLY A 58 -17.13 -4.19 -3.45
N LYS A 59 -16.68 -2.98 -3.12
CA LYS A 59 -16.33 -1.93 -4.08
C LYS A 59 -14.83 -1.78 -4.23
N GLU A 60 -14.36 -1.65 -5.46
CA GLU A 60 -12.97 -1.36 -5.77
C GLU A 60 -12.62 0.07 -5.31
N ILE A 61 -11.57 0.19 -4.50
CA ILE A 61 -11.02 1.46 -4.04
C ILE A 61 -9.60 1.59 -4.57
N ASN A 62 -9.33 2.70 -5.24
CA ASN A 62 -7.99 3.05 -5.69
C ASN A 62 -7.37 4.01 -4.67
N PHE A 63 -6.29 3.57 -4.02
CA PHE A 63 -5.49 4.44 -3.16
C PHE A 63 -4.31 4.95 -3.98
N GLU A 64 -4.37 6.22 -4.37
CA GLU A 64 -3.24 6.87 -5.03
C GLU A 64 -2.27 7.39 -3.97
N VAL A 65 -0.98 7.07 -4.14
CA VAL A 65 0.09 7.70 -3.35
C VAL A 65 0.22 9.12 -3.90
N VAL A 66 -0.37 10.10 -3.23
CA VAL A 66 -0.18 11.52 -3.57
C VAL A 66 1.18 11.93 -2.99
N GLU A 67 2.13 12.25 -3.87
CA GLU A 67 3.45 12.79 -3.50
C GLU A 67 3.36 14.12 -2.75
#